data_AF-A0A920H872-F1
#
_entry.id   AF-A0A920H872-F1
#
_cell.length_a   1.000
_cell.length_b   1.000
_cell.length_c   1.000
_cell.angle_alpha   90.00
_cell.angle_beta   90.00
_cell.angle_gamma   90.00
#
_symmetry.space_group_name_H-M   'P 1'
#
loop_
_entity.id
_entity.type
_entity.pdbx_description
1 polymer ?
#
loop_
_entity_poly.entity_id
_entity_poly.type
_entity_poly.pdbx_seq_one_letter_code
_entity_poly.pdbx_strand_id
1 'polypeptide(L)' 'MGYIVTGIKDISEAKVGDTIVDKNNDDAKALPGFEEIKPKVFAGLFPKKCGGL' A
#
# COMPACT_ATOMS: atom_id res chain seq x y z
N MET A 1 3.85 -18.82 1.11
CA MET A 1 4.44 -17.47 1.29
C MET A 1 5.54 -17.32 0.26
N GLY A 2 5.45 -16.33 -0.62
CA GLY A 2 6.40 -16.09 -1.71
C GLY A 2 6.53 -14.59 -1.97
N TYR A 3 7.41 -14.21 -2.89
CA TYR A 3 7.64 -12.82 -3.27
C TYR A 3 7.52 -12.67 -4.78
N ILE A 4 7.01 -11.53 -5.22
CA ILE A 4 6.92 -11.14 -6.63
C ILE A 4 7.74 -9.86 -6.76
N VAL A 5 8.74 -9.87 -7.65
CA VAL A 5 9.52 -8.68 -7.95
C VAL A 5 8.96 -8.06 -9.22
N THR A 6 8.26 -6.95 -9.07
CA THR A 6 7.76 -6.14 -10.20
C THR A 6 8.64 -4.89 -10.35
N GLY A 7 8.71 -4.35 -11.57
CA GLY A 7 9.40 -3.08 -11.84
C GLY A 7 8.62 -1.83 -11.38
N ILE A 8 7.66 -1.99 -10.47
CA ILE A 8 6.81 -0.92 -9.97
C ILE A 8 7.68 0.02 -9.13
N LYS A 9 7.64 1.31 -9.46
CA LYS A 9 8.45 2.34 -8.80
C LYS A 9 7.80 2.90 -7.55
N ASP A 10 6.46 2.91 -7.51
CA ASP A 10 5.68 3.47 -6.42
C ASP A 10 4.99 2.36 -5.63
N ILE A 11 5.29 2.27 -4.34
CA ILE A 11 4.71 1.25 -3.47
C ILE A 11 3.21 1.46 -3.22
N SER A 12 2.69 2.66 -3.48
CA SER A 12 1.25 2.95 -3.36
C SER A 12 0.40 2.25 -4.42
N GLU A 13 1.01 1.82 -5.53
CA GLU A 13 0.35 1.02 -6.59
C GLU A 13 0.18 -0.44 -6.18
N ALA A 14 1.01 -0.96 -5.26
CA ALA A 14 0.95 -2.33 -4.77
C ALA A 14 0.41 -2.35 -3.33
N LYS A 15 -0.92 -2.23 -3.19
CA LYS A 15 -1.58 -2.17 -1.88
C LYS A 15 -1.62 -3.54 -1.20
N VAL A 16 -1.45 -3.54 0.12
CA VAL A 16 -1.50 -4.78 0.92
C VAL A 16 -2.91 -5.35 0.92
N GLY A 17 -3.07 -6.59 0.46
CA GLY A 17 -4.36 -7.25 0.33
C GLY A 17 -5.02 -7.09 -1.04
N ASP A 18 -4.35 -6.43 -1.99
CA ASP A 18 -4.84 -6.28 -3.36
C ASP A 18 -4.82 -7.63 -4.11
N THR A 19 -5.60 -7.72 -5.20
CA THR A 19 -5.75 -8.96 -5.99
C THR A 19 -4.91 -8.89 -7.25
N ILE A 20 -3.87 -9.73 -7.34
CA ILE A 20 -3.04 -9.84 -8.55
C ILE A 20 -3.70 -10.83 -9.50
N VAL A 21 -4.00 -10.37 -10.72
CA VAL A 21 -4.66 -11.16 -11.78
C VAL A 21 -3.82 -11.16 -13.06
N ASP A 22 -3.95 -12.22 -13.85
CA ASP A 22 -3.30 -12.29 -15.16
C ASP A 22 -3.98 -11.32 -16.12
N LYS A 23 -3.20 -10.64 -16.98
CA LYS A 23 -3.69 -9.64 -17.93
C LYS A 23 -4.71 -10.22 -18.93
N ASN A 24 -4.67 -11.53 -19.16
CA ASN A 24 -5.60 -12.20 -20.06
C ASN A 24 -6.91 -12.64 -19.38
N ASN A 25 -7.10 -12.31 -18.10
CA ASN A 25 -8.25 -12.73 -17.30
C ASN A 25 -8.96 -11.54 -16.64
N ASP A 26 -9.69 -10.78 -17.46
CA ASP A 26 -10.46 -9.61 -17.03
C ASP A 26 -11.68 -9.93 -16.13
N ASP A 27 -12.13 -11.19 -16.09
CA ASP A 27 -13.29 -11.64 -15.29
C ASP A 27 -12.93 -11.97 -13.83
N ALA A 28 -11.67 -11.76 -13.43
CA ALA A 28 -11.22 -12.01 -12.08
C ALA A 28 -11.84 -11.00 -11.10
N LYS A 29 -12.78 -11.47 -10.27
CA LYS A 29 -13.37 -10.67 -9.20
C LYS A 29 -12.34 -10.36 -8.13
N ALA A 30 -12.25 -9.09 -7.75
CA ALA A 30 -11.46 -8.67 -6.60
C ALA A 30 -11.85 -9.44 -5.34
N LEU A 31 -10.86 -9.78 -4.50
CA LEU A 31 -11.10 -10.53 -3.29
C LEU A 31 -11.98 -9.73 -2.31
N PRO A 32 -13.03 -10.35 -1.74
CA PRO A 32 -13.86 -9.68 -0.74
C PRO A 32 -13.04 -9.41 0.52
N GLY A 33 -13.05 -8.16 0.99
CA GLY A 33 -12.35 -7.74 2.20
C GLY A 33 -11.12 -6.85 2.00
N PHE A 34 -10.75 -6.57 0.74
CA PHE A 34 -9.82 -5.47 0.47
C PHE A 34 -10.54 -4.13 0.66
N GLU A 35 -10.14 -3.39 1.70
CA GLU A 35 -10.60 -2.03 1.95
C GLU A 35 -9.39 -1.10 1.88
N GLU A 36 -9.50 -0.03 1.08
CA GLU A 36 -8.46 0.98 1.04
C GLU A 36 -8.30 1.60 2.43
N ILE A 37 -7.09 1.48 2.99
CA ILE A 37 -6.82 1.89 4.37
C ILE A 37 -6.95 3.41 4.47
N LYS A 38 -8.08 3.88 4.99
CA LYS A 38 -8.24 5.29 5.37
C LYS A 38 -7.57 5.51 6.73
N PRO A 39 -6.60 6.44 6.85
CA PRO A 39 -6.00 6.74 8.13
C PRO A 39 -7.07 7.25 9.11
N LYS A 40 -7.30 6.52 10.20
CA LYS A 40 -8.34 6.81 11.20
C LYS A 40 -7.85 7.74 12.31
N VAL A 41 -6.54 7.93 12.44
CA VAL A 41 -5.92 8.74 13.49
C VAL A 41 -4.93 9.71 12.85
N PHE A 42 -5.10 10.99 13.16
CA PHE A 42 -4.20 12.05 12.73
C PHE A 42 -3.39 12.51 13.95
N ALA A 43 -2.06 12.49 13.83
CA ALA A 43 -1.16 13.04 14.84
C ALA A 43 -0.36 14.19 14.23
N GLY A 44 -0.30 15.32 14.95
CA GLY A 44 0.54 16.45 14.56
C GLY A 44 2.00 16.19 14.94
N LEU A 45 2.84 15.89 13.96
CA LEU A 45 4.28 15.78 14.16
C LEU A 45 4.93 17.16 14.03
N PHE A 46 5.40 17.71 15.14
CA PHE A 46 6.19 18.94 15.16
C PHE A 46 7.65 18.59 15.46
N PRO A 47 8.60 18.86 14.54
CA PRO A 47 10.01 18.60 14.81
C PRO A 47 10.47 19.55 15.92
N LYS A 48 10.86 18.99 17.07
CA LYS A 48 11.48 19.76 18.14
C LYS A 48 12.95 19.95 17.77
N LYS A 49 13.42 21.20 17.63
CA LYS A 49 14.85 21.47 17.52
C LYS A 49 15.54 20.99 18.80
N CYS A 50 16.38 19.97 18.67
CA CYS A 50 17.45 19.67 19.61
C CYS A 50 18.72 19.42 18.79
N GLY A 51 19.20 20.47 18.14
CA GLY A 51 20.61 20.58 17.77
C GLY A 51 21.25 21.43 18.85
N GLY A 52 22.05 20.79 19.71
CA GLY A 52 22.83 21.49 20.73
C GLY A 52 23.80 22.45 20.05
N LEU A 53 23.64 23.73 20.35
CA LEU A 53 24.70 24.72 20.40
C LEU A 53 24.85 25.11 21.86
#